data_AF-A0A8J8GNS5-F1
#
_entry.id   AF-A0A8J8GNS5-F1
#
_cell.length_a   1.000
_cell.length_b   1.000
_cell.length_c   1.000
_cell.angle_alpha   90.00
_cell.angle_beta   90.00
_cell.angle_gamma   90.00
#
_symmetry.space_group_name_H-M   'P 1'
#
loop_
_entity.id
_entity.type
_entity.pdbx_description
1 polymer ?
#
loop_
_entity_poly.entity_id
_entity_poly.type
_entity_poly.pdbx_seq_one_letter_code
_entity_poly.pdbx_strand_id
1 'polypeptide(L)'
;MSLIEVLGNGTRLEILRELSRGPKYVSELAEAVGMDGTSAVHHLSTLEDADLVEWYMRGNRKYYRLTRSLELRIAPPPERTFVLQADEIDASDPSDR
;
A
#
# COMPACT_ATOMS: atom_id res chain seq x y z
N MET A 1 2.26 8.47 -12.71
CA MET A 1 0.86 8.05 -12.48
C MET A 1 0.27 8.98 -11.44
N SER A 2 -0.97 9.40 -11.58
CA SER A 2 -1.67 10.13 -10.52
C SER A 2 -2.08 9.17 -9.39
N LEU A 3 -2.16 9.68 -8.15
CA LEU A 3 -2.54 8.88 -6.99
C LEU A 3 -3.91 8.20 -7.17
N ILE A 4 -4.83 8.85 -7.88
CA ILE A 4 -6.16 8.29 -8.17
C ILE A 4 -6.11 7.13 -9.16
N GLU A 5 -5.20 7.14 -10.14
CA GLU A 5 -5.03 6.01 -11.05
C GLU A 5 -4.48 4.79 -10.30
N VAL A 6 -3.55 5.02 -9.37
CA VAL A 6 -2.97 3.96 -8.54
C VAL A 6 -4.03 3.40 -7.58
N LEU A 7 -4.70 4.25 -6.81
CA LEU A 7 -5.68 3.82 -5.82
C LEU A 7 -7.03 3.41 -6.42
N GLY A 8 -7.31 3.74 -7.68
CA GLY A 8 -8.56 3.39 -8.38
C GLY A 8 -8.71 1.90 -8.72
N ASN A 9 -7.70 1.06 -8.43
CA ASN A 9 -7.77 -0.38 -8.63
C ASN A 9 -8.03 -1.09 -7.30
N GLY A 10 -9.14 -1.84 -7.23
CA GLY A 10 -9.56 -2.54 -6.02
C GLY A 10 -8.52 -3.54 -5.49
N THR A 11 -7.82 -4.23 -6.38
CA THR A 11 -6.75 -5.15 -6.01
C THR A 11 -5.58 -4.45 -5.31
N ARG A 12 -5.17 -3.28 -5.82
CA ARG A 12 -4.12 -2.48 -5.19
C ARG A 12 -4.56 -1.92 -3.84
N LEU A 13 -5.82 -1.52 -3.70
CA LEU A 13 -6.38 -1.11 -2.40
C LEU A 13 -6.37 -2.25 -1.38
N GLU A 14 -6.73 -3.48 -1.78
CA GLU A 14 -6.67 -4.63 -0.87
C GLU A 14 -5.21 -4.97 -0.47
N ILE A 15 -4.25 -4.87 -1.40
CA ILE A 15 -2.82 -5.02 -1.07
C ILE A 15 -2.39 -3.97 -0.02
N LEU A 16 -2.74 -2.70 -0.22
CA LEU A 16 -2.43 -1.63 0.72
C LEU A 16 -3.11 -1.84 2.08
N ARG A 17 -4.34 -2.34 2.08
CA ARG A 17 -5.09 -2.71 3.30
C ARG A 17 -4.43 -3.87 4.05
N GLU A 18 -3.86 -4.84 3.35
CA GLU A 18 -3.11 -5.91 3.99
C GLU A 18 -1.78 -5.43 4.55
N LEU A 19 -1.10 -4.51 3.86
CA LEU A 19 0.16 -3.91 4.31
C LEU A 19 -0.01 -2.91 5.47
N SER A 20 -1.19 -2.30 5.61
CA SER A 20 -1.49 -1.45 6.78
C SER A 20 -1.57 -2.23 8.10
N ARG A 21 -1.73 -3.56 8.02
CA ARG A 21 -1.67 -4.47 9.19
C ARG A 21 -0.25 -4.92 9.52
N GLY A 22 0.73 -4.63 8.66
CA GLY A 22 2.13 -4.97 8.85
C GLY A 22 2.81 -5.47 7.56
N PRO A 23 4.15 -5.58 7.56
CA PRO A 23 4.90 -6.02 6.38
C PRO A 23 4.59 -7.47 5.99
N LYS A 24 4.45 -7.73 4.68
CA LYS A 24 4.13 -9.07 4.14
C LYS A 24 4.98 -9.38 2.92
N TYR A 25 5.27 -10.66 2.67
CA TYR A 25 5.94 -11.08 1.44
C TYR A 25 4.96 -11.37 0.29
N VAL A 26 5.47 -11.44 -0.94
CA VAL A 26 4.65 -11.54 -2.17
C VAL A 26 3.58 -12.62 -2.10
N SER A 27 3.94 -13.84 -1.68
CA SER A 27 2.97 -14.94 -1.62
C SER A 27 1.90 -14.79 -0.55
N GLU A 28 2.18 -14.14 0.58
CA GLU A 28 1.14 -13.80 1.58
C GLU A 28 0.13 -12.80 1.01
N LEU A 29 0.62 -11.79 0.28
CA LEU A 29 -0.24 -10.79 -0.35
C LEU A 29 -1.08 -11.40 -1.47
N ALA A 30 -0.46 -12.24 -2.30
CA ALA A 30 -1.14 -12.95 -3.38
C ALA A 30 -2.27 -13.84 -2.84
N GLU A 31 -1.98 -14.60 -1.78
CA GLU A 31 -2.97 -15.44 -1.10
C GLU A 31 -4.08 -14.62 -0.45
N ALA A 32 -3.74 -13.57 0.30
CA ALA A 32 -4.71 -12.74 1.02
C ALA A 32 -5.72 -12.04 0.09
N VAL A 33 -5.28 -11.65 -1.10
CA VAL A 33 -6.11 -10.94 -2.08
C VAL A 33 -6.66 -11.90 -3.17
N GLY A 34 -6.31 -13.19 -3.10
CA GLY A 34 -6.86 -14.24 -3.98
C GLY A 34 -6.37 -14.16 -5.43
N MET A 35 -5.09 -13.85 -5.65
CA MET A 35 -4.47 -13.77 -6.98
C MET A 35 -3.19 -14.62 -7.09
N ASP A 36 -2.65 -14.71 -8.30
CA ASP A 36 -1.34 -15.35 -8.54
C ASP A 36 -0.16 -14.40 -8.22
N GLY A 37 1.01 -14.99 -7.96
CA GLY A 37 2.21 -14.24 -7.60
C GLY A 37 2.70 -13.25 -8.67
N THR A 38 2.47 -13.53 -9.96
CA THR A 38 2.90 -12.63 -11.05
C THR A 38 2.05 -11.37 -11.05
N SER A 39 0.73 -11.52 -10.91
CA SER A 39 -0.20 -10.39 -10.77
C SER A 39 0.11 -9.56 -9.52
N ALA A 40 0.43 -10.22 -8.40
CA ALA A 40 0.85 -9.54 -7.18
C ALA A 40 2.12 -8.70 -7.39
N VAL A 41 3.14 -9.25 -8.04
CA VAL A 41 4.38 -8.52 -8.37
C VAL A 41 4.11 -7.32 -9.28
N HIS A 42 3.23 -7.47 -10.28
CA HIS A 42 2.88 -6.35 -11.16
C HIS A 42 2.21 -5.19 -10.40
N HIS A 43 1.26 -5.51 -9.52
CA HIS A 43 0.63 -4.50 -8.66
C HIS A 43 1.61 -3.87 -7.68
N LEU A 44 2.47 -4.67 -7.05
CA LEU A 44 3.50 -4.18 -6.13
C LEU A 44 4.50 -3.26 -6.83
N SER A 45 4.93 -3.58 -8.04
CA SER A 45 5.78 -2.69 -8.86
C SER A 45 5.09 -1.35 -9.11
N THR A 46 3.78 -1.36 -9.43
CA THR A 46 3.03 -0.11 -9.65
C THR A 46 2.92 0.73 -8.37
N LEU A 47 2.79 0.08 -7.22
CA LEU A 47 2.74 0.76 -5.92
C LEU A 47 4.11 1.30 -5.50
N GLU A 48 5.19 0.57 -5.81
CA GLU A 48 6.58 0.95 -5.59
C GLU A 48 6.96 2.16 -6.46
N ASP A 49 6.59 2.14 -7.75
CA ASP A 49 6.79 3.27 -8.67
C ASP A 49 6.02 4.54 -8.26
N ALA A 50 5.01 4.39 -7.39
CA ALA A 50 4.23 5.48 -6.83
C ALA A 50 4.69 5.91 -5.42
N ASP A 51 5.83 5.38 -4.94
CA ASP A 51 6.40 5.63 -3.61
C ASP A 51 5.43 5.32 -2.44
N LEU A 52 4.44 4.44 -2.65
CA LEU A 52 3.47 4.06 -1.61
C LEU A 52 3.93 2.87 -0.76
N VAL A 53 4.78 2.03 -1.35
CA VAL A 53 5.37 0.86 -0.70
C VAL A 53 6.85 0.80 -1.03
N GLU A 54 7.60 0.16 -0.14
CA GLU A 54 8.97 -0.27 -0.42
C GLU A 54 9.12 -1.73 -0.04
N TRP A 55 10.28 -2.30 -0.37
CA TRP A 55 10.60 -3.66 -0.01
C TRP A 55 11.96 -3.79 0.65
N TYR A 56 12.11 -4.86 1.40
CA TYR A 56 13.37 -5.28 2.00
C TYR A 56 13.48 -6.80 1.99
N MET A 57 14.71 -7.30 2.11
CA MET A 57 14.97 -8.74 2.21
C MET A 57 15.04 -9.14 3.68
N ARG A 58 14.29 -10.19 4.04
CA ARG A 58 14.43 -10.88 5.33
C ARG A 58 14.64 -12.36 5.06
N GLY A 59 15.88 -12.81 5.23
CA GLY A 59 16.30 -14.13 4.77
C GLY A 59 16.26 -14.22 3.24
N ASN A 60 15.52 -15.18 2.70
CA ASN A 60 15.35 -15.38 1.25
C ASN A 60 14.02 -14.82 0.70
N ARG A 61 13.28 -14.04 1.49
CA ARG A 61 11.96 -13.50 1.12
C ARG A 61 12.01 -11.98 0.95
N LYS A 62 11.35 -11.51 -0.09
CA LYS A 62 11.11 -10.08 -0.38
C LYS A 62 9.83 -9.64 0.34
N TYR A 63 9.98 -8.88 1.41
CA TYR A 63 8.88 -8.29 2.18
C TYR A 63 8.59 -6.89 1.66
N TYR A 64 7.32 -6.51 1.68
CA TYR A 64 6.85 -5.17 1.35
C TYR A 64 6.26 -4.51 2.59
N ARG A 65 6.39 -3.19 2.69
CA ARG A 65 5.78 -2.35 3.73
C ARG A 65 5.30 -1.02 3.15
N LEU A 66 4.35 -0.39 3.82
CA LEU A 66 3.92 0.98 3.48
C LEU A 66 5.02 1.97 3.85
N THR A 67 5.23 2.95 2.98
CA THR A 67 6.11 4.11 3.21
C THR A 67 5.32 5.40 3.44
N ARG A 68 4.05 5.41 3.04
CA ARG A 68 3.16 6.57 3.09
C ARG A 68 1.89 6.26 3.88
N SER A 69 1.43 7.24 4.65
CA SER A 69 0.09 7.25 5.23
C SER A 69 -0.90 7.67 4.15
N LEU A 70 -1.98 6.91 3.97
CA LEU A 70 -3.00 7.16 2.94
C LEU A 70 -4.31 7.62 3.59
N GLU A 71 -4.84 8.76 3.16
CA GLU A 71 -6.18 9.22 3.54
C GLU A 71 -7.06 9.38 2.30
N LEU A 72 -8.19 8.68 2.32
CA LEU A 72 -9.31 8.85 1.40
C LEU A 72 -10.53 9.30 2.21
N ARG A 73 -10.96 10.54 2.01
CA ARG A 73 -12.13 11.12 2.70
C ARG A 73 -13.09 11.76 1.70
N ILE A 74 -14.36 11.36 1.76
CA ILE A 74 -15.44 11.92 0.95
C ILE A 74 -16.61 12.25 1.89
N ALA A 75 -17.04 13.52 1.92
CA ALA A 75 -18.10 13.98 2.81
C ALA A 75 -19.08 14.95 2.12
N PRO A 76 -20.41 14.84 2.39
CA PRO A 76 -21.43 15.76 1.89
C PRO A 76 -21.49 17.08 2.71
N PRO A 77 -22.36 18.04 2.36
CA PRO A 77 -22.54 19.27 3.13
C PRO A 77 -22.87 19.04 4.62
N PRO A 78 -22.50 19.98 5.51
CA PRO A 78 -21.82 21.25 5.24
C PRO A 78 -20.31 21.12 4.97
N GLU A 79 -19.68 20.01 5.37
CA GLU A 79 -18.24 19.75 5.26
C GLU A 79 -17.85 19.14 3.92
N ARG A 80 -18.26 19.74 2.79
CA ARG A 80 -17.98 19.23 1.43
C ARG A 80 -16.48 18.95 1.26
N THR A 81 -16.12 17.67 1.22
CA THR A 81 -14.71 17.24 1.20
C THR A 81 -14.52 16.12 0.20
N PHE A 82 -13.44 16.20 -0.57
CA PHE A 82 -12.87 15.11 -1.36
C PHE A 82 -11.36 15.17 -1.19
N VAL A 83 -10.82 14.31 -0.34
CA VAL A 83 -9.39 14.25 -0.01
C VAL A 83 -8.86 12.90 -0.45
N LEU A 84 -7.75 12.95 -1.19
CA LEU A 84 -6.93 11.80 -1.53
C LEU A 84 -5.48 12.23 -1.36
N GLN A 85 -4.85 11.80 -0.27
CA GLN A 85 -3.48 12.20 0.07
C GLN A 85 -2.63 11.00 0.50
N ALA A 86 -1.32 11.15 0.27
CA ALA A 86 -0.29 10.20 0.59
C ALA A 86 0.88 10.94 1.26
N ASP A 87 0.88 10.95 2.59
CA ASP A 87 1.86 11.67 3.40
C ASP A 87 3.01 10.75 3.81
N GLU A 88 4.21 11.29 4.04
CA GLU A 88 5.31 10.48 4.60
C GLU A 88 4.94 9.98 5.98
N ILE A 89 5.17 8.69 6.23
CA ILE A 89 5.10 8.17 7.59
C ILE A 89 6.34 8.73 8.28
N ASP A 90 6.15 9.71 9.17
CA ASP A 90 7.22 10.21 10.04
C ASP A 90 7.83 9.00 10.76
N ALA A 91 9.10 8.73 10.49
CA ALA A 91 9.84 7.56 10.98
C ALA A 91 10.11 7.58 12.50
N SER A 92 9.31 8.30 13.27
CA SER A 92 9.37 8.36 14.73
C SER A 92 8.62 7.22 15.43
N ASP A 93 8.33 6.11 14.74
CA ASP A 93 7.83 4.89 15.40
C ASP A 93 9.00 3.95 15.73
N PRO A 94 9.41 3.81 17.01
CA PRO A 94 10.58 3.05 17.42
C PRO A 94 10.32 1.53 17.49
N SER A 95 9.33 1.01 16.76
CA SER A 95 8.85 -0.37 16.92
C SER A 95 9.70 -1.45 16.26
N ASP A 96 10.93 -1.13 15.81
CA ASP A 96 11.89 -2.10 15.23
C ASP A 96 13.18 -2.17 16.07
N ARG A 97 13.03 -2.29 17.40
CA ARG A 97 14.08 -2.72 18.33
C ARG A 97 13.79 -4.10 18.89
#